data_AF-G1FFP0-F1
#
_entry.id   AF-G1FFP0-F1
#
_cell.length_a   1.000
_cell.length_b   1.000
_cell.length_c   1.000
_cell.angle_alpha   90.00
_cell.angle_beta   90.00
_cell.angle_gamma   90.00
#
_symmetry.space_group_name_H-M   'P 1'
#
loop_
_entity.id
_entity.type
_entity.pdbx_description
1 polymer ?
#
loop_
_entity_poly.entity_id
_entity_poly.type
_entity_poly.pdbx_seq_one_letter_code
_entity_poly.pdbx_strand_id
1 'polypeptide(L)'
;SISPTTLNITYVIEEGVKAKINSIRFVGNKNYSHARLERVISIRTSGYFSFGKTDVYSKERMSFDEEAIRAFYHDRGYAAVKVSSQVLFDKQKSGYVLIFQIDEGEIYTVGNISIQSTLQEIQKKTLLSLIRIRSGNLYNPQEIKESSEKISKYFFSGERPFVRVKTRINRDFAKRIVDIEYLIDQGSPLYVKRIEIEGNDQSYDSVIRRELELSEGDPINYSMIERAKRRIMATGYFSEVNISQLPANDVSDYVILRVSVKQLSAGSVGIATNYEVDKGMGVEGHIDDNNFFGQGYRARLAAGFGRHAVQNYTFSVEDPYFLGSPISAGFDLQKTHLEDGSLDINDESAAVRMIVPITESISTSFKYDLRFLQYGAISEKEKIPSIYTTLIEHGKFSSHSISQSIIYNTLDNPIVPRKGMLISSSYDYAGFGGDSQYHRIGSRASYFYLLSDDSDIVGSLRFGYGCVIPSNKNLQLFDQFSVSSNYYLRGFAYKGIGPRVDKKYAIGGKIYSSASAAVSFPMPLVPERAGLRGAFFVDSATLYANHVALGADKLEGNDSFWR
;
A
#
# COMPACT_ATOMS: atom_id res chain seq x y z
N SER A 1 9.42 41.03 44.13
CA SER A 1 9.94 42.32 43.63
C SER A 1 11.13 42.02 42.73
N ILE A 2 11.00 42.29 41.43
CA ILE A 2 12.04 42.04 40.42
C ILE A 2 12.88 43.33 40.27
N SER A 3 14.18 43.18 40.01
CA SER A 3 15.20 44.25 39.92
C SER A 3 14.78 45.45 39.04
N PRO A 4 15.19 46.71 39.34
CA PRO A 4 14.78 47.94 38.62
C PRO A 4 15.25 48.06 37.16
N THR A 5 15.88 47.03 36.59
CA THR A 5 16.58 47.06 35.31
C THR A 5 16.02 46.11 34.24
N THR A 6 14.93 45.39 34.52
CA THR A 6 14.32 44.46 33.54
C THR A 6 12.89 44.87 33.18
N LEU A 7 12.61 44.93 31.88
CA LEU A 7 11.34 45.36 31.29
C LEU A 7 10.53 44.13 30.87
N ASN A 8 9.35 43.91 31.44
CA ASN A 8 8.46 42.81 31.06
C ASN A 8 7.63 43.22 29.84
N ILE A 9 7.89 42.59 28.69
CA ILE A 9 7.07 42.73 27.48
C ILE A 9 6.11 41.55 27.45
N THR A 10 4.82 41.83 27.67
CA THR A 10 3.74 40.85 27.55
C THR A 10 3.03 41.06 26.22
N TYR A 11 3.15 40.08 25.31
CA TYR A 11 2.37 40.05 24.08
C TYR A 11 1.00 39.44 24.40
N VAL A 12 -0.06 40.24 24.33
CA VAL A 12 -1.43 39.74 24.35
C VAL A 12 -1.83 39.49 22.91
N ILE A 13 -1.85 38.22 22.51
CA ILE A 13 -2.26 37.79 21.17
C ILE A 13 -3.72 37.32 21.28
N GLU A 14 -4.63 38.06 20.67
CA GLU A 14 -6.00 37.61 20.47
C GLU A 14 -6.08 36.83 19.15
N GLU A 15 -5.96 35.50 19.23
CA GLU A 15 -6.15 34.63 18.08
C GLU A 15 -7.63 34.67 17.65
N GLY A 16 -7.92 35.39 16.56
CA GLY A 16 -9.24 35.39 15.94
C GLY A 16 -9.66 34.02 15.37
N VAL A 17 -10.88 33.92 14.84
CA VAL A 17 -11.37 32.68 14.22
C VAL A 17 -10.53 32.33 12.99
N LYS A 18 -10.06 31.07 12.90
CA LYS A 18 -9.32 30.59 11.72
C LYS A 18 -10.18 30.73 10.47
N ALA A 19 -9.72 31.54 9.52
CA ALA A 19 -10.38 31.72 8.24
C ALA A 19 -10.31 30.43 7.42
N LYS A 20 -11.49 29.94 7.06
CA LYS A 20 -11.71 28.69 6.32
C LYS A 20 -11.72 28.93 4.82
N ILE A 21 -11.51 27.87 4.04
CA ILE A 21 -11.56 27.94 2.57
C ILE A 21 -13.00 27.72 2.10
N ASN A 22 -13.60 28.79 1.56
CA ASN A 22 -15.00 28.77 1.16
C ASN A 22 -15.21 28.14 -0.22
N SER A 23 -14.34 28.43 -1.17
CA SER A 23 -14.43 27.86 -2.53
C SER A 23 -13.09 27.81 -3.21
N ILE A 24 -12.90 26.78 -4.03
CA ILE A 24 -11.76 26.64 -4.93
C ILE A 24 -12.30 26.77 -6.35
N ARG A 25 -11.65 27.60 -7.17
CA ARG A 25 -12.02 27.81 -8.57
C ARG A 25 -10.82 27.51 -9.46
N PHE A 26 -11.08 26.78 -10.53
CA PHE A 26 -10.10 26.57 -11.61
C PHE A 26 -10.52 27.46 -12.77
N VAL A 27 -9.56 28.14 -13.40
CA VAL A 27 -9.84 29.01 -14.54
C VAL A 27 -8.87 28.66 -15.65
N GLY A 28 -9.38 28.42 -16.85
CA GLY A 28 -8.58 28.11 -18.04
C GLY A 28 -8.45 26.61 -18.36
N ASN A 29 -9.03 25.73 -17.54
CA ASN A 29 -9.17 24.32 -17.87
C ASN A 29 -10.24 24.08 -18.95
N LYS A 30 -9.89 23.28 -19.97
CA LYS A 30 -10.72 22.93 -21.12
C LYS A 30 -10.82 21.42 -21.31
N ASN A 31 -9.69 20.72 -21.17
CA ASN A 31 -9.62 19.28 -21.41
C ASN A 31 -9.92 18.45 -20.16
N TYR A 32 -9.73 19.01 -18.96
CA TYR A 32 -10.10 18.36 -17.70
C TYR A 32 -11.15 19.15 -16.94
N SER A 33 -12.15 18.43 -16.43
CA SER A 33 -13.22 19.03 -15.62
C SER A 33 -12.68 19.61 -14.31
N HIS A 34 -13.38 20.62 -13.77
CA HIS A 34 -13.06 21.20 -12.45
C HIS A 34 -13.04 20.12 -11.37
N ALA A 35 -14.00 19.21 -11.44
CA ALA A 35 -14.11 18.06 -10.55
C ALA A 35 -12.96 17.06 -10.72
N ARG A 36 -12.22 17.03 -11.84
CA ARG A 36 -10.99 16.23 -11.96
C ARG A 36 -9.82 16.89 -11.24
N LEU A 37 -9.67 18.21 -11.38
CA LEU A 37 -8.55 18.96 -10.81
C LEU A 37 -8.64 19.13 -9.29
N GLU A 38 -9.86 19.26 -8.76
CA GLU A 38 -10.09 19.29 -7.30
C GLU A 38 -9.60 18.01 -6.60
N ARG A 39 -9.48 16.91 -7.34
CA ARG A 39 -9.03 15.61 -6.84
C ARG A 39 -7.52 15.45 -6.78
N VAL A 40 -6.80 16.29 -7.53
CA VAL A 40 -5.34 16.26 -7.62
C VAL A 40 -4.71 17.04 -6.47
N ILE A 41 -5.32 18.17 -6.10
CA ILE A 41 -4.83 19.03 -5.02
C ILE A 41 -4.98 18.37 -3.64
N SER A 42 -4.38 18.92 -2.60
CA SER A 42 -4.50 18.48 -1.19
C SER A 42 -5.44 19.38 -0.38
N ILE A 43 -5.52 20.67 -0.72
CA ILE A 43 -6.41 21.64 -0.07
C ILE A 43 -7.86 21.36 -0.44
N ARG A 44 -8.78 21.54 0.52
CA ARG A 44 -10.21 21.27 0.33
C ARG A 44 -11.08 22.44 0.77
N THR A 45 -12.27 22.52 0.18
CA THR A 45 -13.32 23.45 0.61
C THR A 45 -13.96 22.98 1.92
N SER A 46 -14.31 23.93 2.79
CA SER A 46 -15.05 23.63 4.00
C SER A 46 -16.46 23.13 3.69
N GLY A 47 -16.90 22.07 4.36
CA GLY A 47 -18.27 21.57 4.25
C GLY A 47 -18.52 20.37 5.18
N TYR A 48 -19.73 19.79 5.12
CA TYR A 48 -20.19 18.75 6.05
C TYR A 48 -19.29 17.50 6.17
N PHE A 49 -18.50 17.16 5.14
CA PHE A 49 -17.57 16.03 5.15
C PHE A 49 -16.09 16.46 5.25
N SER A 50 -15.80 17.61 5.88
CA SER A 50 -14.42 18.10 6.07
C SER A 50 -13.83 17.51 7.35
N PHE A 51 -13.23 16.33 7.28
CA PHE A 51 -12.52 15.72 8.40
C PHE A 51 -11.03 16.08 8.34
N GLY A 52 -10.53 16.73 9.39
CA GLY A 52 -9.12 17.17 9.51
C GLY A 52 -8.87 18.64 9.19
N LYS A 53 -7.60 19.06 9.24
CA LYS A 53 -7.15 20.46 9.03
C LYS A 53 -6.93 20.82 7.56
N THR A 54 -7.62 20.18 6.61
CA THR A 54 -7.42 20.37 5.15
C THR A 54 -8.17 21.59 4.59
N ASP A 55 -9.04 22.20 5.41
CA ASP A 55 -9.85 23.37 5.08
C ASP A 55 -9.25 24.70 5.56
N VAL A 56 -8.02 24.65 6.08
CA VAL A 56 -7.25 25.80 6.54
C VAL A 56 -6.18 26.15 5.50
N TYR A 57 -6.13 27.43 5.14
CA TYR A 57 -5.13 27.97 4.23
C TYR A 57 -3.71 27.87 4.80
N SER A 58 -2.78 27.39 3.98
CA SER A 58 -1.34 27.47 4.20
C SER A 58 -0.68 27.72 2.85
N LYS A 59 0.31 28.63 2.83
CA LYS A 59 1.03 28.98 1.60
C LYS A 59 1.81 27.79 1.06
N GLU A 60 2.42 27.01 1.96
CA GLU A 60 3.20 25.81 1.65
C GLU A 60 2.34 24.76 0.94
N ARG A 61 1.12 24.52 1.45
CA ARG A 61 0.17 23.60 0.81
C ARG A 61 -0.31 24.11 -0.54
N MET A 62 -0.46 25.42 -0.70
CA MET A 62 -0.89 26.00 -1.98
C MET A 62 0.18 25.82 -3.04
N SER A 63 1.45 26.04 -2.71
CA SER A 63 2.58 25.76 -3.62
C SER A 63 2.66 24.26 -3.98
N PHE A 64 2.48 23.37 -2.99
CA PHE A 64 2.42 21.94 -3.24
C PHE A 64 1.27 21.56 -4.19
N ASP A 65 0.10 22.17 -4.03
CA ASP A 65 -1.06 21.92 -4.89
C ASP A 65 -0.87 22.44 -6.32
N GLU A 66 -0.22 23.59 -6.50
CA GLU A 66 0.19 24.08 -7.83
C GLU A 66 1.11 23.07 -8.54
N GLU A 67 2.07 22.52 -7.81
CA GLU A 67 3.00 21.51 -8.31
C GLU A 67 2.30 20.19 -8.61
N ALA A 68 1.34 19.78 -7.79
CA ALA A 68 0.52 18.59 -8.02
C ALA A 68 -0.31 18.71 -9.30
N ILE A 69 -0.96 19.86 -9.53
CA ILE A 69 -1.69 20.13 -10.79
C ILE A 69 -0.71 20.12 -11.97
N ARG A 70 0.45 20.79 -11.84
CA ARG A 70 1.47 20.84 -12.90
C ARG A 70 1.97 19.45 -13.26
N ALA A 71 2.25 18.61 -12.26
CA ALA A 71 2.64 17.22 -12.45
C ALA A 71 1.52 16.41 -13.13
N PHE A 72 0.27 16.57 -12.69
CA PHE A 72 -0.89 15.89 -13.30
C PHE A 72 -1.00 16.13 -14.81
N TYR A 73 -0.83 17.37 -15.25
CA TYR A 73 -0.83 17.73 -16.67
C TYR A 73 0.43 17.23 -17.39
N HIS A 74 1.60 17.35 -16.78
CA HIS A 74 2.84 16.86 -17.38
C HIS A 74 2.83 15.35 -17.63
N ASP A 75 2.27 14.55 -16.72
CA ASP A 75 2.13 13.10 -16.87
C ASP A 75 1.21 12.69 -18.03
N ARG A 76 0.45 13.65 -18.58
CA ARG A 76 -0.51 13.48 -19.68
C ARG A 76 -0.05 14.13 -20.99
N GLY A 77 1.21 14.56 -21.07
CA GLY A 77 1.78 15.12 -22.30
C GLY A 77 1.78 16.65 -22.38
N TYR A 78 1.24 17.37 -21.41
CA TYR A 78 1.18 18.83 -21.46
C TYR A 78 2.49 19.45 -20.98
N ALA A 79 3.48 19.55 -21.87
CA ALA A 79 4.83 20.03 -21.51
C ALA A 79 4.89 21.53 -21.21
N ALA A 80 3.95 22.32 -21.73
CA ALA A 80 3.92 23.79 -21.63
C ALA A 80 2.93 24.33 -20.58
N VAL A 81 2.36 23.46 -19.74
CA VAL A 81 1.35 23.87 -18.76
C VAL A 81 1.90 24.92 -17.78
N LYS A 82 1.12 25.96 -17.53
CA LYS A 82 1.41 26.96 -16.49
C LYS A 82 0.28 26.98 -15.48
N VAL A 83 0.65 26.93 -14.21
CA VAL A 83 -0.29 26.98 -13.09
C VAL A 83 0.18 28.09 -12.17
N SER A 84 -0.71 29.04 -11.90
CA SER A 84 -0.54 30.09 -10.90
C SER A 84 -1.75 30.13 -9.99
N SER A 85 -1.53 30.36 -8.71
CA SER A 85 -2.61 30.44 -7.74
C SER A 85 -2.76 31.85 -7.14
N GLN A 86 -3.99 32.23 -6.83
CA GLN A 86 -4.33 33.51 -6.22
C GLN A 86 -5.26 33.26 -5.02
N VAL A 87 -5.05 34.02 -3.95
CA VAL A 87 -5.86 33.97 -2.73
C VAL A 87 -6.64 35.27 -2.62
N LEU A 88 -7.96 35.16 -2.52
CA LEU A 88 -8.83 36.29 -2.23
C LEU A 88 -9.47 36.07 -0.86
N PHE A 89 -9.35 37.03 0.05
CA PHE A 89 -10.06 37.01 1.31
C PHE A 89 -11.42 37.69 1.15
N ASP A 90 -12.49 36.92 1.32
CA ASP A 90 -13.86 37.45 1.31
C ASP A 90 -14.21 37.93 2.71
N LYS A 91 -14.21 39.26 2.90
CA LYS A 91 -14.57 39.92 4.16
C LYS A 91 -16.03 39.67 4.57
N GLN A 92 -16.94 39.39 3.62
CA GLN A 92 -18.36 39.17 3.93
C GLN A 92 -18.63 37.75 4.44
N LYS A 93 -17.87 36.77 3.94
CA LYS A 93 -18.02 35.35 4.31
C LYS A 93 -16.93 34.84 5.25
N SER A 94 -16.08 35.74 5.75
CA SER A 94 -14.95 35.43 6.67
C SER A 94 -14.15 34.21 6.25
N GLY A 95 -13.78 34.12 4.96
CA GLY A 95 -13.08 32.95 4.42
C GLY A 95 -12.33 33.24 3.13
N TYR A 96 -11.45 32.31 2.76
CA TYR A 96 -10.59 32.41 1.58
C TYR A 96 -11.25 31.77 0.36
N VAL A 97 -11.10 32.44 -0.78
CA VAL A 97 -11.38 31.90 -2.12
C VAL A 97 -10.04 31.67 -2.80
N LEU A 98 -9.78 30.42 -3.15
CA LEU A 98 -8.56 30.03 -3.86
C LEU A 98 -8.88 29.93 -5.35
N ILE A 99 -8.09 30.60 -6.18
CA ILE A 99 -8.25 30.59 -7.63
C ILE A 99 -6.96 30.04 -8.25
N PHE A 100 -7.06 28.90 -8.90
CA PHE A 100 -5.99 28.32 -9.71
C PHE A 100 -6.21 28.71 -11.17
N GLN A 101 -5.33 29.54 -11.70
CA GLN A 101 -5.27 29.89 -13.11
C GLN A 101 -4.38 28.87 -13.82
N ILE A 102 -4.95 28.20 -14.80
CA ILE A 102 -4.31 27.12 -15.54
C ILE A 102 -4.31 27.49 -17.02
N ASP A 103 -3.12 27.56 -17.60
CA ASP A 103 -2.92 27.53 -19.04
C ASP A 103 -2.49 26.09 -19.38
N GLU A 104 -3.43 25.26 -19.82
CA GLU A 104 -3.19 23.83 -20.09
C GLU A 104 -2.06 23.63 -21.11
N GLY A 105 -1.97 24.52 -22.10
CA GLY A 105 -1.12 24.34 -23.26
C GLY A 105 -1.59 23.20 -24.16
N GLU A 106 -0.73 22.81 -25.11
CA GLU A 106 -0.98 21.73 -26.05
C GLU A 106 -0.36 20.42 -25.57
N ILE A 107 -0.80 19.29 -26.14
CA ILE A 107 -0.20 17.98 -25.91
C ILE A 107 1.06 17.85 -26.77
N TYR A 108 2.15 17.38 -26.15
CA TYR A 108 3.41 17.14 -26.81
C TYR A 108 3.70 15.65 -26.91
N THR A 109 4.23 15.24 -28.06
CA THR A 109 4.78 13.91 -28.27
C THR A 109 6.30 13.92 -28.17
N VAL A 110 6.88 12.79 -27.78
CA VAL A 110 8.33 12.63 -27.77
C VAL A 110 8.85 12.50 -29.19
N GLY A 111 9.83 13.34 -29.52
CA GLY A 111 10.50 13.36 -30.81
C GLY A 111 11.70 12.44 -30.83
N ASN A 112 12.86 13.03 -31.09
CA ASN A 112 14.12 12.32 -31.09
C ASN A 112 14.61 12.07 -29.66
N ILE A 113 15.09 10.85 -29.43
CA ILE A 113 15.73 10.46 -28.17
C ILE A 113 17.21 10.26 -28.49
N SER A 114 18.03 11.23 -28.09
CA SER A 114 19.47 11.19 -28.28
C SER A 114 20.18 10.81 -26.99
N ILE A 115 21.29 10.07 -27.14
CA ILE A 115 22.22 9.80 -26.05
C ILE A 115 23.56 10.39 -26.46
N GLN A 116 24.00 11.40 -25.72
CA GLN A 116 25.34 11.94 -25.80
C GLN A 116 26.14 11.42 -24.62
N SER A 117 27.31 10.87 -24.91
CA SER A 117 28.18 10.31 -23.89
C SER A 117 29.59 10.82 -24.12
N THR A 118 30.22 11.31 -23.06
CA THR A 118 31.65 11.63 -23.06
C THR A 118 32.53 10.38 -22.84
N LEU A 119 31.92 9.28 -22.42
CA LEU A 119 32.58 7.99 -22.21
C LEU A 119 32.82 7.25 -23.54
N GLN A 120 34.04 6.78 -23.74
CA GLN A 120 34.41 5.90 -24.85
C GLN A 120 33.87 4.47 -24.61
N GLU A 121 33.60 3.74 -25.69
CA GLU A 121 33.22 2.30 -25.69
C GLU A 121 31.80 1.91 -25.23
N ILE A 122 30.83 2.82 -25.32
CA ILE A 122 29.44 2.49 -24.95
C ILE A 122 28.62 2.06 -26.16
N GLN A 123 28.04 0.86 -26.09
CA GLN A 123 27.03 0.41 -27.04
C GLN A 123 25.72 1.18 -26.82
N LYS A 124 25.51 2.24 -27.62
CA LYS A 124 24.28 3.06 -27.59
C LYS A 124 22.99 2.23 -27.69
N LYS A 125 23.05 1.11 -28.42
CA LYS A 125 21.91 0.17 -28.59
C LYS A 125 21.43 -0.41 -27.26
N THR A 126 22.35 -0.73 -26.34
CA THR A 126 22.03 -1.28 -25.00
C THR A 126 21.43 -0.21 -24.09
N LEU A 127 21.88 1.03 -24.19
CA LEU A 127 21.28 2.12 -23.42
C LEU A 127 19.88 2.49 -23.92
N LEU A 128 19.68 2.46 -25.25
CA LEU A 128 18.37 2.71 -25.85
C LEU A 128 17.32 1.67 -25.43
N SER A 129 17.72 0.41 -25.12
CA SER A 129 16.78 -0.60 -24.63
C SER A 129 16.37 -0.40 -23.16
N LEU A 130 17.14 0.36 -22.38
CA LEU A 130 16.80 0.71 -20.99
C LEU A 130 15.80 1.85 -20.88
N ILE A 131 15.68 2.66 -21.93
CA ILE A 131 14.74 3.79 -21.99
C ILE A 131 13.32 3.24 -22.17
N ARG A 132 12.41 3.62 -21.27
CA ARG A 132 11.00 3.18 -21.33
C ARG A 132 10.22 3.90 -22.43
N ILE A 133 10.45 5.21 -22.57
CA ILE A 133 9.74 6.07 -23.49
C ILE A 133 10.28 5.92 -24.92
N ARG A 134 9.40 5.85 -25.92
CA ARG A 134 9.79 5.77 -27.34
C ARG A 134 9.34 7.02 -28.09
N SER A 135 9.97 7.26 -29.24
CA SER A 135 9.52 8.31 -30.17
C SER A 135 8.07 8.07 -30.57
N GLY A 136 7.24 9.12 -30.53
CA GLY A 136 5.80 9.06 -30.79
C GLY A 136 4.92 8.84 -29.55
N ASN A 137 5.49 8.43 -28.40
CA ASN A 137 4.74 8.40 -27.14
C ASN A 137 4.37 9.81 -26.66
N LEU A 138 3.35 9.92 -25.81
CA LEU A 138 3.05 11.15 -25.09
C LEU A 138 4.22 11.51 -24.16
N TYR A 139 4.51 12.80 -24.03
CA TYR A 139 5.52 13.27 -23.09
C TYR A 139 5.13 12.89 -21.65
N ASN A 140 6.02 12.15 -20.96
CA ASN A 140 5.82 11.77 -19.57
C ASN A 140 7.14 11.96 -18.80
N PRO A 141 7.26 12.99 -17.92
CA PRO A 141 8.48 13.23 -17.15
C PRO A 141 8.86 12.08 -16.22
N GLN A 142 7.87 11.36 -15.69
CA GLN A 142 8.12 10.25 -14.77
C GLN A 142 8.86 9.11 -15.47
N GLU A 143 8.46 8.77 -16.70
CA GLU A 143 9.17 7.76 -17.50
C GLU A 143 10.59 8.20 -17.88
N ILE A 144 10.80 9.49 -18.11
CA ILE A 144 12.14 10.06 -18.39
C ILE A 144 13.03 9.91 -17.15
N LYS A 145 12.49 10.24 -15.97
CA LYS A 145 13.19 10.10 -14.69
C LYS A 145 13.54 8.64 -14.41
N GLU A 146 12.58 7.72 -14.55
CA GLU A 146 12.81 6.28 -14.39
C GLU A 146 13.86 5.75 -15.38
N SER A 147 13.83 6.23 -16.63
CA SER A 147 14.84 5.87 -17.64
C SER A 147 16.23 6.34 -17.23
N SER A 148 16.36 7.57 -16.71
CA SER A 148 17.63 8.10 -16.20
C SER A 148 18.16 7.31 -15.00
N GLU A 149 17.28 6.89 -14.08
CA GLU A 149 17.64 6.05 -12.93
C GLU A 149 18.09 4.65 -13.37
N LYS A 150 17.40 4.03 -14.33
CA LYS A 150 17.80 2.74 -14.92
C LYS A 150 19.17 2.81 -15.60
N ILE A 151 19.42 3.86 -16.38
CA ILE A 151 20.72 4.08 -17.03
C ILE A 151 21.81 4.25 -15.97
N SER A 152 21.58 5.07 -14.94
CA SER A 152 22.52 5.26 -13.83
C SER A 152 22.83 3.93 -13.12
N LYS A 153 21.82 3.09 -12.90
CA LYS A 153 21.98 1.76 -12.27
C LYS A 153 22.79 0.81 -13.17
N TYR A 154 22.56 0.83 -14.47
CA TYR A 154 23.32 0.01 -15.43
C TYR A 154 24.83 0.31 -15.38
N PHE A 155 25.22 1.58 -15.39
CA PHE A 155 26.63 1.96 -15.28
C PHE A 155 27.24 1.58 -13.93
N PHE A 156 26.47 1.75 -12.85
CA PHE A 156 26.91 1.36 -11.52
C PHE A 156 27.20 -0.15 -11.45
N SER A 157 26.32 -1.00 -11.98
CA SER A 157 26.53 -2.44 -12.05
C SER A 157 27.66 -2.86 -12.99
N GLY A 158 27.99 -2.02 -13.98
CA GLY A 158 29.10 -2.22 -14.91
C GLY A 158 30.43 -1.60 -14.47
N GLU A 159 30.65 -1.46 -13.15
CA GLU A 159 31.89 -0.92 -12.54
C GLU A 159 32.21 0.54 -12.90
N ARG A 160 31.21 1.32 -13.32
CA ARG A 160 31.35 2.76 -13.62
C ARG A 160 30.46 3.59 -12.68
N PRO A 161 30.79 3.67 -11.38
CA PRO A 161 29.91 4.25 -10.36
C PRO A 161 29.78 5.77 -10.45
N PHE A 162 30.77 6.45 -11.05
CA PHE A 162 30.84 7.91 -11.12
C PHE A 162 30.07 8.51 -12.30
N VAL A 163 29.39 7.69 -13.09
CA VAL A 163 28.63 8.17 -14.25
C VAL A 163 27.42 8.98 -13.78
N ARG A 164 27.33 10.21 -14.28
CA ARG A 164 26.22 11.12 -14.07
C ARG A 164 25.36 11.17 -15.32
N VAL A 165 24.08 10.88 -15.14
CA VAL A 165 23.07 10.98 -16.19
C VAL A 165 22.27 12.25 -15.95
N LYS A 166 22.39 13.21 -16.86
CA LYS A 166 21.56 14.42 -16.87
C LYS A 166 20.60 14.33 -18.05
N THR A 167 19.39 14.82 -17.86
CA THR A 167 18.39 14.91 -18.92
C THR A 167 18.27 16.36 -19.37
N ARG A 168 18.44 16.59 -20.67
CA ARG A 168 18.15 17.87 -21.31
C ARG A 168 16.90 17.71 -22.15
N ILE A 169 15.90 18.50 -21.83
CA ILE A 169 14.60 18.47 -22.50
C ILE A 169 14.54 19.69 -23.42
N ASN A 170 14.53 19.46 -24.73
CA ASN A 170 14.37 20.50 -25.72
C ASN A 170 12.93 20.48 -26.24
N ARG A 171 12.21 21.58 -26.04
CA ARG A 171 10.79 21.69 -26.38
C ARG A 171 10.65 22.51 -27.65
N ASP A 172 10.25 21.86 -28.75
CA ASP A 172 9.84 22.55 -29.97
C ASP A 172 8.35 22.90 -29.88
N PHE A 173 8.07 24.15 -29.50
CA PHE A 173 6.71 24.64 -29.34
C PHE A 173 5.94 24.70 -30.68
N ALA A 174 6.62 24.86 -31.82
CA ALA A 174 5.97 24.94 -33.12
C ALA A 174 5.53 23.57 -33.63
N LYS A 175 6.39 22.55 -33.45
CA LYS A 175 6.10 21.18 -33.88
C LYS A 175 5.33 20.35 -32.85
N ARG A 176 5.18 20.86 -31.62
CA ARG A 176 4.57 20.12 -30.48
C ARG A 176 5.34 18.85 -30.15
N ILE A 177 6.66 18.92 -30.31
CA ILE A 177 7.57 17.80 -30.13
C ILE A 177 8.53 18.13 -28.99
N VAL A 178 8.78 17.16 -28.13
CA VAL A 178 9.80 17.24 -27.09
C VAL A 178 10.92 16.27 -27.42
N ASP A 179 12.08 16.82 -27.76
CA ASP A 179 13.30 16.06 -27.93
C ASP A 179 13.97 15.87 -26.57
N ILE A 180 14.41 14.64 -26.30
CA ILE A 180 14.99 14.26 -25.02
C ILE A 180 16.42 13.83 -25.28
N GLU A 181 17.34 14.54 -24.65
CA GLU A 181 18.77 14.26 -24.72
C GLU A 181 19.27 13.77 -23.36
N TYR A 182 19.77 12.55 -23.33
CA TYR A 182 20.45 12.00 -22.16
C TYR A 182 21.95 12.30 -22.28
N LEU A 183 22.43 13.17 -21.41
CA LEU A 183 23.83 13.56 -21.28
C LEU A 183 24.48 12.64 -20.23
N ILE A 184 25.44 11.84 -20.67
CA ILE A 184 26.14 10.87 -19.84
C ILE A 184 27.59 11.34 -19.69
N ASP A 185 27.92 11.79 -18.48
CA ASP A 185 29.23 12.33 -18.14
C ASP A 185 29.94 11.49 -17.08
N GLN A 186 31.26 11.36 -17.20
CA GLN A 186 32.10 10.87 -16.11
C GLN A 186 32.15 11.95 -15.02
N GLY A 187 31.59 11.67 -13.84
CA GLY A 187 31.77 12.50 -12.66
C GLY A 187 33.15 12.30 -12.02
N SER A 188 33.54 13.22 -11.14
CA SER A 188 34.73 13.07 -10.30
C SER A 188 34.60 11.82 -9.42
N PRO A 189 35.67 11.01 -9.29
CA PRO A 189 35.66 9.89 -8.36
C PRO A 189 35.55 10.43 -6.93
N LEU A 190 34.52 9.98 -6.21
CA LEU A 190 34.30 10.33 -4.82
C LEU A 190 34.00 9.06 -4.04
N TYR A 191 34.74 8.82 -2.97
CA TYR A 191 34.57 7.66 -2.11
C TYR A 191 34.08 8.07 -0.72
N VAL A 192 33.29 7.21 -0.10
CA VAL A 192 32.85 7.40 1.28
C VAL A 192 34.02 7.10 2.21
N LYS A 193 34.51 8.09 2.97
CA LYS A 193 35.51 7.83 4.03
C LYS A 193 34.85 7.24 5.27
N ARG A 194 33.78 7.88 5.73
CA ARG A 194 32.98 7.50 6.88
C ARG A 194 31.58 8.08 6.76
N ILE A 195 30.64 7.46 7.46
CA ILE A 195 29.25 7.92 7.54
C ILE A 195 28.99 8.40 8.97
N GLU A 196 28.66 9.68 9.11
CA GLU A 196 28.26 10.32 10.37
C GLU A 196 26.74 10.47 10.39
N ILE A 197 26.08 9.96 11.43
CA ILE A 197 24.63 10.03 11.59
C ILE A 197 24.35 10.87 12.83
N GLU A 198 23.46 11.85 12.71
CA GLU A 198 23.14 12.81 13.78
C GLU A 198 21.62 13.03 13.86
N GLY A 199 21.09 13.22 15.07
CA GLY A 199 19.67 13.53 15.33
C GLY A 199 18.75 12.30 15.47
N ASN A 200 19.34 11.11 15.60
CA ASN A 200 18.66 9.84 15.84
C ASN A 200 18.64 9.46 17.34
N ASP A 201 18.25 10.38 18.21
CA ASP A 201 18.36 10.22 19.67
C ASP A 201 17.62 9.00 20.24
N GLN A 202 16.59 8.50 19.56
CA GLN A 202 15.81 7.33 20.00
C GLN A 202 15.96 6.13 19.04
N SER A 203 16.75 6.24 17.97
CA SER A 203 16.97 5.16 17.00
C SER A 203 18.44 4.77 16.92
N TYR A 204 18.74 3.49 16.81
CA TYR A 204 20.10 3.06 16.54
C TYR A 204 20.56 3.51 15.14
N ASP A 205 21.85 3.83 15.01
CA ASP A 205 22.50 4.17 13.74
C ASP A 205 22.26 3.11 12.66
N SER A 206 22.17 1.84 13.05
CA SER A 206 21.93 0.71 12.14
C SER A 206 20.60 0.84 11.37
N VAL A 207 19.60 1.50 11.96
CA VAL A 207 18.29 1.74 11.33
C VAL A 207 18.42 2.68 10.13
N ILE A 208 19.29 3.68 10.23
CA ILE A 208 19.54 4.64 9.15
C ILE A 208 20.58 4.07 8.18
N ARG A 209 21.65 3.45 8.70
CA ARG A 209 22.77 2.94 7.91
C ARG A 209 22.32 1.87 6.89
N ARG A 210 21.38 1.00 7.26
CA ARG A 210 20.83 -0.03 6.36
C ARG A 210 20.06 0.55 5.16
N GLU A 211 19.56 1.78 5.27
CA GLU A 211 18.79 2.44 4.19
C GLU A 211 19.69 3.17 3.17
N LEU A 212 20.97 3.38 3.50
CA LEU A 212 21.89 4.17 2.66
C LEU A 212 22.34 3.43 1.38
N GLU A 213 22.30 2.09 1.37
CA GLU A 213 22.93 1.24 0.33
C GLU A 213 24.40 1.59 0.03
N LEU A 214 25.08 2.26 0.97
CA LEU A 214 26.45 2.74 0.85
C LEU A 214 27.20 2.35 2.11
N SER A 215 28.36 1.77 1.92
CA SER A 215 29.33 1.44 2.96
C SER A 215 30.54 2.35 2.90
N GLU A 216 31.33 2.33 3.96
CA GLU A 216 32.60 3.07 4.02
C GLU A 216 33.58 2.42 3.03
N GLY A 217 34.20 3.23 2.17
CA GLY A 217 34.99 2.80 1.03
C GLY A 217 34.22 2.73 -0.30
N ASP A 218 32.89 2.77 -0.28
CA ASP A 218 32.11 2.68 -1.51
C ASP A 218 32.22 3.95 -2.37
N PRO A 219 32.14 3.81 -3.70
CA PRO A 219 32.07 4.95 -4.61
C PRO A 219 30.69 5.63 -4.54
N ILE A 220 30.70 6.96 -4.53
CA ILE A 220 29.50 7.77 -4.38
C ILE A 220 28.89 8.09 -5.74
N ASN A 221 27.60 7.80 -5.87
CA ASN A 221 26.76 8.32 -6.94
C ASN A 221 25.67 9.23 -6.36
N TYR A 222 25.45 10.39 -6.99
CA TYR A 222 24.38 11.31 -6.60
C TYR A 222 22.99 10.64 -6.62
N SER A 223 22.75 9.72 -7.55
CA SER A 223 21.50 8.96 -7.61
C SER A 223 21.31 8.00 -6.42
N MET A 224 22.41 7.56 -5.77
CA MET A 224 22.34 6.77 -4.53
C MET A 224 21.96 7.64 -3.35
N ILE A 225 22.53 8.85 -3.23
CA ILE A 225 22.21 9.78 -2.13
C ILE A 225 20.72 10.16 -2.15
N GLU A 226 20.17 10.51 -3.32
CA GLU A 226 18.75 10.83 -3.45
C GLU A 226 17.83 9.63 -3.19
N ARG A 227 18.27 8.40 -3.52
CA ARG A 227 17.54 7.17 -3.17
C ARG A 227 17.60 6.89 -1.67
N ALA A 228 18.77 7.01 -1.06
CA ALA A 228 18.98 6.86 0.37
C ALA A 228 18.10 7.84 1.17
N LYS A 229 18.08 9.12 0.79
CA LYS A 229 17.20 10.13 1.40
C LYS A 229 15.72 9.72 1.32
N ARG A 230 15.26 9.28 0.15
CA ARG A 230 13.88 8.79 -0.03
C ARG A 230 13.56 7.57 0.83
N ARG A 231 14.49 6.61 0.94
CA ARG A 231 14.31 5.40 1.74
C ARG A 231 14.25 5.69 3.23
N ILE A 232 15.17 6.51 3.73
CA ILE A 232 15.17 6.94 5.14
C ILE A 232 13.86 7.68 5.46
N MET A 233 13.38 8.58 4.59
CA MET A 233 12.07 9.23 4.77
C MET A 233 10.91 8.23 4.71
N ALA A 234 10.98 7.23 3.83
CA ALA A 234 9.95 6.21 3.68
C ALA A 234 9.82 5.27 4.89
N THR A 235 10.83 5.22 5.79
CA THR A 235 10.71 4.49 7.07
C THR A 235 9.63 5.08 7.99
N GLY A 236 9.29 6.36 7.82
CA GLY A 236 8.33 7.07 8.67
C GLY A 236 8.86 7.47 10.06
N TYR A 237 10.13 7.14 10.38
CA TYR A 237 10.73 7.49 11.68
C TYR A 237 11.26 8.92 11.72
N PHE A 238 11.42 9.57 10.58
CA PHE A 238 12.08 10.87 10.46
C PHE A 238 11.23 11.84 9.64
N SER A 239 11.10 13.07 10.14
CA SER A 239 10.37 14.16 9.46
C SER A 239 11.23 14.91 8.45
N GLU A 240 12.55 14.93 8.67
CA GLU A 240 13.52 15.60 7.83
C GLU A 240 14.79 14.75 7.76
N VAL A 241 15.36 14.66 6.56
CA VAL A 241 16.61 13.93 6.28
C VAL A 241 17.45 14.78 5.35
N ASN A 242 18.65 15.14 5.80
CA ASN A 242 19.62 15.87 5.00
C ASN A 242 20.93 15.08 4.93
N ILE A 243 21.40 14.81 3.71
CA ILE A 243 22.66 14.09 3.48
C ILE A 243 23.62 15.07 2.83
N SER A 244 24.61 15.52 3.59
CA SER A 244 25.63 16.46 3.14
C SER A 244 26.98 15.76 2.95
N GLN A 245 27.74 16.21 1.96
CA GLN A 245 29.09 15.73 1.67
C GLN A 245 30.08 16.74 2.24
N LEU A 246 30.88 16.33 3.21
CA LEU A 246 31.94 17.15 3.79
C LEU A 246 33.29 16.69 3.26
N PRO A 247 34.20 17.59 2.88
CA PRO A 247 35.53 17.21 2.41
C PRO A 247 36.31 16.51 3.53
N ALA A 248 36.98 15.40 3.20
CA ALA A 248 37.97 14.82 4.11
C ALA A 248 39.28 15.60 3.95
N ASN A 249 39.70 16.32 4.99
CA ASN A 249 40.90 17.17 4.96
C ASN A 249 42.21 16.42 4.65
N ASP A 250 42.20 15.08 4.77
CA ASP A 250 43.42 14.26 4.74
C ASP A 250 43.69 13.58 3.39
N VAL A 251 42.67 13.36 2.55
CA VAL A 251 42.82 12.61 1.27
C VAL A 251 41.91 13.22 0.21
N SER A 252 42.49 13.61 -0.93
CA SER A 252 41.71 13.99 -2.11
C SER A 252 40.83 12.81 -2.55
N ASP A 253 39.62 13.10 -3.03
CA ASP A 253 38.65 12.11 -3.55
C ASP A 253 37.86 11.34 -2.48
N TYR A 254 38.09 11.62 -1.19
CA TYR A 254 37.30 11.08 -0.08
C TYR A 254 36.41 12.15 0.55
N VAL A 255 35.16 11.78 0.85
CA VAL A 255 34.20 12.65 1.55
C VAL A 255 33.57 11.93 2.74
N ILE A 256 33.21 12.73 3.74
CA ILE A 256 32.43 12.30 4.89
C ILE A 256 30.96 12.53 4.54
N LEU A 257 30.15 11.49 4.62
CA LEU A 257 28.69 11.61 4.45
C LEU A 257 28.07 11.91 5.81
N ARG A 258 27.59 13.13 6.01
CA ARG A 258 26.83 13.52 7.21
C ARG A 258 25.34 13.42 6.93
N VAL A 259 24.69 12.51 7.64
CA VAL A 259 23.25 12.26 7.60
C VAL A 259 22.63 12.88 8.84
N SER A 260 22.05 14.07 8.69
CA SER A 260 21.32 14.76 9.77
C SER A 260 19.83 14.46 9.62
N VAL A 261 19.22 13.93 10.68
CA VAL A 261 17.80 13.57 10.70
C VAL A 261 17.05 14.27 11.82
N LYS A 262 15.73 14.45 11.65
CA LYS A 262 14.83 14.91 12.70
C LYS A 262 13.82 13.83 13.04
N GLN A 263 14.06 13.12 14.14
CA GLN A 263 13.26 11.97 14.55
C GLN A 263 11.83 12.33 14.98
N LEU A 264 10.88 11.49 14.58
CA LEU A 264 9.46 11.51 14.96
C LEU A 264 9.20 10.48 16.07
N SER A 265 8.09 10.65 16.78
CA SER A 265 7.59 9.60 17.68
C SER A 265 7.13 8.41 16.84
N ALA A 266 7.69 7.23 17.11
CA ALA A 266 7.39 6.01 16.36
C ALA A 266 6.17 5.23 16.86
N GLY A 267 5.70 5.58 18.06
CA GLY A 267 4.54 4.97 18.71
C GLY A 267 3.24 5.67 18.36
N SER A 268 2.18 4.89 18.14
CA SER A 268 0.82 5.38 17.95
C SER A 268 -0.16 4.52 18.72
N VAL A 269 -1.20 5.16 19.25
CA VAL A 269 -2.32 4.49 19.91
C VAL A 269 -3.57 4.86 19.13
N GLY A 270 -4.37 3.86 18.80
CA GLY A 270 -5.57 4.05 17.99
C GLY A 270 -6.73 3.23 18.51
N ILE A 271 -7.92 3.71 18.17
CA ILE A 271 -9.17 2.98 18.33
C ILE A 271 -9.82 2.94 16.95
N ALA A 272 -10.06 1.74 16.45
CA ALA A 272 -10.78 1.48 15.22
C ALA A 272 -12.18 0.95 15.55
N THR A 273 -13.15 1.26 14.70
CA THR A 273 -14.48 0.64 14.76
C THR A 273 -14.80 0.09 13.39
N ASN A 274 -15.39 -1.10 13.34
CA ASN A 274 -15.78 -1.76 12.10
C ASN A 274 -17.23 -2.18 12.18
N TYR A 275 -17.93 -2.16 11.04
CA TYR A 275 -19.27 -2.72 10.92
C TYR A 275 -19.26 -3.70 9.77
N GLU A 276 -19.53 -4.96 10.06
CA GLU A 276 -19.69 -6.01 9.08
C GLU A 276 -21.16 -6.42 9.05
N VAL A 277 -21.77 -6.55 7.87
CA VAL A 277 -23.21 -6.86 7.75
C VAL A 277 -23.56 -8.15 8.48
N ASP A 278 -22.68 -9.15 8.42
CA ASP A 278 -22.91 -10.47 9.00
C ASP A 278 -22.47 -10.58 10.48
N LYS A 279 -21.45 -9.81 10.92
CA LYS A 279 -20.93 -9.87 12.30
C LYS A 279 -21.36 -8.70 13.19
N GLY A 280 -21.97 -7.67 12.61
CA GLY A 280 -22.36 -6.43 13.28
C GLY A 280 -21.19 -5.48 13.55
N MET A 281 -21.39 -4.61 14.53
CA MET A 281 -20.40 -3.62 14.95
C MET A 281 -19.32 -4.26 15.83
N GLY A 282 -18.08 -3.83 15.63
CA GLY A 282 -16.93 -4.12 16.46
C GLY A 282 -16.10 -2.87 16.73
N VAL A 283 -15.29 -2.95 17.78
CA VAL A 283 -14.35 -1.92 18.22
C VAL A 283 -13.02 -2.60 18.51
N GLU A 284 -11.92 -2.02 18.03
CA GLU A 284 -10.56 -2.51 18.27
C GLU A 284 -9.71 -1.37 18.83
N GLY A 285 -9.09 -1.58 19.98
CA GLY A 285 -7.99 -0.73 20.46
C GLY A 285 -6.66 -1.33 20.05
N HIS A 286 -5.73 -0.51 19.58
CA HIS A 286 -4.38 -0.96 19.25
C HIS A 286 -3.30 0.02 19.69
N ILE A 287 -2.12 -0.54 19.97
CA ILE A 287 -0.88 0.17 20.20
C ILE A 287 0.11 -0.36 19.17
N ASP A 288 0.62 0.54 18.33
CA ASP A 288 1.62 0.26 17.33
C ASP A 288 2.90 1.03 17.66
N ASP A 289 4.04 0.35 17.68
CA ASP A 289 5.36 0.96 17.74
C ASP A 289 6.17 0.51 16.54
N ASN A 290 6.43 1.42 15.61
CA ASN A 290 7.17 1.11 14.39
C ASN A 290 8.70 1.13 14.57
N ASN A 291 9.19 1.53 15.74
CA ASN A 291 10.61 1.55 16.08
C ASN A 291 10.83 1.00 17.48
N PHE A 292 10.28 -0.19 17.73
CA PHE A 292 10.30 -0.83 19.04
C PHE A 292 11.75 -1.01 19.51
N PHE A 293 12.03 -0.53 20.73
CA PHE A 293 13.38 -0.43 21.32
C PHE A 293 14.43 0.33 20.49
N GLY A 294 14.01 1.17 19.54
CA GLY A 294 14.92 1.95 18.69
C GLY A 294 15.62 1.14 17.59
N GLN A 295 15.30 -0.16 17.44
CA GLN A 295 15.97 -1.08 16.50
C GLN A 295 15.28 -1.14 15.12
N GLY A 296 14.19 -0.39 14.95
CA GLY A 296 13.36 -0.39 13.75
C GLY A 296 12.51 -1.64 13.60
N TYR A 297 12.27 -2.38 14.70
CA TYR A 297 11.27 -3.45 14.77
C TYR A 297 9.87 -2.84 14.87
N ARG A 298 8.89 -3.52 14.28
CA ARG A 298 7.49 -3.14 14.37
C ARG A 298 6.80 -4.06 15.38
N ALA A 299 6.24 -3.47 16.43
CA ALA A 299 5.44 -4.20 17.42
C ALA A 299 4.00 -3.66 17.39
N ARG A 300 3.03 -4.57 17.40
CA ARG A 300 1.61 -4.23 17.51
C ARG A 300 0.95 -5.09 18.55
N LEU A 301 0.18 -4.46 19.43
CA LEU A 301 -0.74 -5.10 20.36
C LEU A 301 -2.14 -4.57 20.09
N ALA A 302 -3.09 -5.45 19.80
CA ALA A 302 -4.47 -5.09 19.51
C ALA A 302 -5.46 -5.97 20.27
N ALA A 303 -6.57 -5.36 20.69
CA ALA A 303 -7.70 -6.04 21.32
C ALA A 303 -9.00 -5.54 20.68
N GLY A 304 -9.75 -6.46 20.08
CA GLY A 304 -11.01 -6.22 19.39
C GLY A 304 -12.18 -6.91 20.07
N PHE A 305 -13.32 -6.23 20.13
CA PHE A 305 -14.57 -6.71 20.70
C PHE A 305 -15.72 -6.42 19.73
N GLY A 306 -16.64 -7.37 19.54
CA GLY A 306 -17.76 -7.23 18.62
C GLY A 306 -19.03 -7.94 19.07
N ARG A 307 -20.04 -7.94 18.20
CA ARG A 307 -21.27 -8.73 18.38
C ARG A 307 -20.96 -10.24 18.31
N HIS A 308 -21.88 -11.07 18.81
CA HIS A 308 -21.73 -12.54 18.88
C HIS A 308 -20.49 -12.98 19.68
N ALA A 309 -20.27 -12.32 20.82
CA ALA A 309 -19.14 -12.53 21.73
C ALA A 309 -17.76 -12.51 21.04
N VAL A 310 -17.63 -11.87 19.87
CA VAL A 310 -16.36 -11.80 19.15
C VAL A 310 -15.34 -11.04 20.00
N GLN A 311 -14.27 -11.73 20.38
CA GLN A 311 -13.11 -11.16 21.06
C GLN A 311 -11.87 -11.57 20.27
N ASN A 312 -11.04 -10.62 19.88
CA ASN A 312 -9.81 -10.89 19.15
C ASN A 312 -8.64 -10.18 19.81
N TYR A 313 -7.65 -10.93 20.28
CA TYR A 313 -6.41 -10.40 20.82
C TYR A 313 -5.30 -10.75 19.86
N THR A 314 -4.51 -9.76 19.45
CA THR A 314 -3.40 -9.94 18.51
C THR A 314 -2.15 -9.27 19.04
N PHE A 315 -1.06 -10.01 19.07
CA PHE A 315 0.28 -9.50 19.33
C PHE A 315 1.17 -9.89 18.15
N SER A 316 1.83 -8.93 17.53
CA SER A 316 2.73 -9.18 16.42
C SER A 316 4.00 -8.38 16.57
N VAL A 317 5.15 -9.02 16.35
CA VAL A 317 6.46 -8.36 16.27
C VAL A 317 7.10 -8.72 14.94
N GLU A 318 7.67 -7.74 14.26
CA GLU A 318 8.31 -7.90 12.96
C GLU A 318 9.66 -7.17 12.94
N ASP A 319 10.69 -7.86 12.49
CA ASP A 319 11.94 -7.27 12.04
C ASP A 319 11.89 -7.11 10.52
N PRO A 320 11.77 -5.88 9.98
CA PRO A 320 11.74 -5.65 8.54
C PRO A 320 13.04 -6.00 7.82
N TYR A 321 14.17 -6.05 8.55
CA TYR A 321 15.52 -6.27 8.04
C TYR A 321 16.23 -7.42 8.75
N PHE A 322 15.58 -8.58 8.77
CA PHE A 322 16.09 -9.78 9.42
C PHE A 322 17.49 -10.14 8.90
N LEU A 323 18.43 -10.34 9.84
CA LEU A 323 19.84 -10.60 9.56
C LEU A 323 20.52 -9.53 8.69
N GLY A 324 20.05 -8.28 8.75
CA GLY A 324 20.60 -7.16 7.99
C GLY A 324 20.30 -7.20 6.48
N SER A 325 19.47 -8.14 6.03
CA SER A 325 18.99 -8.25 4.65
C SER A 325 17.61 -7.61 4.53
N PRO A 326 17.14 -7.20 3.33
CA PRO A 326 15.78 -6.70 3.13
C PRO A 326 14.73 -7.83 3.16
N ILE A 327 14.89 -8.77 4.09
CA ILE A 327 13.99 -9.89 4.36
C ILE A 327 13.29 -9.55 5.66
N SER A 328 11.96 -9.55 5.66
CA SER A 328 11.21 -9.29 6.89
C SER A 328 10.90 -10.61 7.58
N ALA A 329 11.14 -10.70 8.89
CA ALA A 329 10.75 -11.84 9.70
C ALA A 329 9.85 -11.38 10.83
N GLY A 330 8.80 -12.14 11.12
CA GLY A 330 7.83 -11.75 12.14
C GLY A 330 7.27 -12.94 12.89
N PHE A 331 6.75 -12.62 14.07
CA PHE A 331 6.07 -13.54 14.96
C PHE A 331 4.70 -12.97 15.30
N ASP A 332 3.67 -13.80 15.16
CA ASP A 332 2.28 -13.45 15.44
C ASP A 332 1.72 -14.38 16.50
N LEU A 333 1.02 -13.82 17.47
CA LEU A 333 0.15 -14.52 18.39
C LEU A 333 -1.25 -13.94 18.25
N GLN A 334 -2.23 -14.81 18.08
CA GLN A 334 -3.62 -14.44 17.98
C GLN A 334 -4.48 -15.36 18.83
N LYS A 335 -5.44 -14.78 19.53
CA LYS A 335 -6.50 -15.49 20.23
C LYS A 335 -7.83 -14.89 19.87
N THR A 336 -8.68 -15.69 19.21
CA THR A 336 -10.02 -15.31 18.81
C THR A 336 -11.04 -16.18 19.54
N HIS A 337 -12.05 -15.56 20.10
CA HIS A 337 -13.25 -16.20 20.61
C HIS A 337 -14.44 -15.66 19.83
N LEU A 338 -15.34 -16.53 19.37
CA LEU A 338 -16.56 -16.11 18.67
C LEU A 338 -17.68 -17.15 18.75
N GLU A 339 -18.90 -16.67 18.69
CA GLU A 339 -20.10 -17.49 18.55
C GLU A 339 -20.56 -17.52 17.08
N ASP A 340 -20.65 -18.71 16.47
CA ASP A 340 -21.17 -18.90 15.10
C ASP A 340 -22.39 -19.84 15.13
N GLY A 341 -23.59 -19.25 15.10
CA GLY A 341 -24.84 -19.99 15.21
C GLY A 341 -25.00 -20.64 16.58
N SER A 342 -24.90 -21.97 16.65
CA SER A 342 -24.99 -22.76 17.88
C SER A 342 -23.62 -23.15 18.46
N LEU A 343 -22.53 -22.77 17.80
CA LEU A 343 -21.16 -23.14 18.14
C LEU A 343 -20.44 -22.00 18.86
N ASP A 344 -19.82 -22.34 19.98
CA ASP A 344 -18.80 -21.51 20.63
C ASP A 344 -17.42 -21.93 20.11
N ILE A 345 -16.60 -20.99 19.66
CA ILE A 345 -15.33 -21.29 18.99
C ILE A 345 -14.21 -20.51 19.66
N ASN A 346 -13.23 -21.25 20.21
CA ASN A 346 -11.95 -20.70 20.65
C ASN A 346 -10.85 -21.09 19.66
N ASP A 347 -10.16 -20.09 19.12
CA ASP A 347 -9.09 -20.22 18.14
C ASP A 347 -7.82 -19.52 18.64
N GLU A 348 -6.78 -20.30 18.92
CA GLU A 348 -5.48 -19.81 19.38
C GLU A 348 -4.45 -20.15 18.30
N SER A 349 -3.76 -19.15 17.75
CA SER A 349 -2.74 -19.36 16.73
C SER A 349 -1.43 -18.65 17.06
N ALA A 350 -0.32 -19.34 16.82
CA ALA A 350 1.01 -18.79 16.83
C ALA A 350 1.64 -18.99 15.46
N ALA A 351 2.24 -17.96 14.88
CA ALA A 351 2.87 -18.06 13.58
C ALA A 351 4.23 -17.39 13.53
N VAL A 352 5.14 -17.98 12.77
CA VAL A 352 6.38 -17.34 12.34
C VAL A 352 6.27 -17.10 10.84
N ARG A 353 6.53 -15.88 10.40
CA ARG A 353 6.49 -15.49 8.99
C ARG A 353 7.81 -14.93 8.52
N MET A 354 8.13 -15.14 7.26
CA MET A 354 9.24 -14.53 6.55
C MET A 354 8.74 -14.00 5.22
N ILE A 355 9.10 -12.76 4.86
CA ILE A 355 8.72 -12.11 3.61
C ILE A 355 10.01 -11.73 2.88
N VAL A 356 10.16 -12.23 1.67
CA VAL A 356 11.32 -12.01 0.81
C VAL A 356 10.87 -11.23 -0.43
N PRO A 357 11.26 -9.95 -0.57
CA PRO A 357 11.07 -9.20 -1.81
C PRO A 357 12.05 -9.72 -2.86
N ILE A 358 11.53 -10.31 -3.94
CA ILE A 358 12.35 -10.84 -5.04
C ILE A 358 12.65 -9.72 -6.05
N THR A 359 11.63 -8.91 -6.35
CA THR A 359 11.75 -7.71 -7.21
C THR A 359 10.86 -6.60 -6.64
N GLU A 360 10.88 -5.41 -7.25
CA GLU A 360 9.97 -4.30 -6.90
C GLU A 360 8.48 -4.67 -7.04
N SER A 361 8.17 -5.70 -7.84
CA SER A 361 6.78 -6.12 -8.13
C SER A 361 6.45 -7.53 -7.63
N ILE A 362 7.43 -8.33 -7.22
CA ILE A 362 7.25 -9.72 -6.79
C ILE A 362 7.80 -9.89 -5.39
N SER A 363 6.96 -10.36 -4.47
CA SER A 363 7.39 -10.84 -3.15
C SER A 363 6.91 -12.27 -2.93
N THR A 364 7.69 -13.02 -2.17
CA THR A 364 7.28 -14.34 -1.66
C THR A 364 7.26 -14.29 -0.14
N SER A 365 6.36 -15.02 0.49
CA SER A 365 6.34 -15.20 1.92
C SER A 365 6.23 -16.67 2.29
N PHE A 366 6.84 -17.02 3.41
CA PHE A 366 6.76 -18.31 4.04
C PHE A 366 6.19 -18.11 5.44
N LYS A 367 5.19 -18.91 5.81
CA LYS A 367 4.56 -18.85 7.13
C LYS A 367 4.48 -20.25 7.70
N TYR A 368 4.95 -20.43 8.92
CA TYR A 368 4.65 -21.61 9.73
C TYR A 368 3.58 -21.23 10.75
N ASP A 369 2.48 -21.97 10.78
CA ASP A 369 1.30 -21.68 11.58
C ASP A 369 0.98 -22.86 12.49
N LEU A 370 0.91 -22.59 13.78
CA LEU A 370 0.46 -23.50 14.84
C LEU A 370 -0.88 -23.00 15.33
N ARG A 371 -1.95 -23.72 15.00
CA ARG A 371 -3.32 -23.35 15.35
C ARG A 371 -3.95 -24.39 16.23
N PHE A 372 -4.64 -23.94 17.27
CA PHE A 372 -5.44 -24.78 18.14
C PHE A 372 -6.88 -24.30 18.18
N LEU A 373 -7.80 -25.19 17.87
CA LEU A 373 -9.22 -24.91 17.73
C LEU A 373 -10.01 -25.74 18.72
N GLN A 374 -10.94 -25.12 19.43
CA GLN A 374 -11.85 -25.83 20.33
C GLN A 374 -13.28 -25.38 20.05
N TYR A 375 -14.18 -26.35 19.92
CA TYR A 375 -15.60 -26.13 19.71
C TYR A 375 -16.37 -26.46 20.99
N GLY A 376 -17.32 -25.59 21.33
CA GLY A 376 -18.30 -25.77 22.39
C GLY A 376 -19.72 -25.58 21.86
N ALA A 377 -20.72 -25.92 22.68
CA ALA A 377 -22.11 -25.62 22.41
C ALA A 377 -22.54 -24.38 23.20
N ILE A 378 -23.20 -23.43 22.53
CA ILE A 378 -23.77 -22.25 23.21
C ILE A 378 -25.01 -22.63 24.03
N SER A 379 -25.79 -23.61 23.56
CA SER A 379 -26.97 -24.12 24.27
C SER A 379 -27.19 -25.62 24.03
N GLU A 380 -27.29 -26.39 25.10
CA GLU A 380 -27.61 -27.84 25.06
C GLU A 380 -29.04 -28.14 24.55
N LYS A 381 -29.92 -27.14 24.46
CA LYS A 381 -31.33 -27.30 24.08
C LYS A 381 -31.58 -27.23 22.57
N GLU A 382 -30.67 -26.67 21.79
CA GLU A 382 -30.80 -26.66 20.33
C GLU A 382 -30.33 -27.98 19.73
N LYS A 383 -31.07 -28.49 18.74
CA LYS A 383 -30.70 -29.74 18.04
C LYS A 383 -29.51 -29.46 17.12
N ILE A 384 -28.31 -29.71 17.64
CA ILE A 384 -27.05 -29.58 16.91
C ILE A 384 -26.92 -30.76 15.94
N PRO A 385 -26.61 -30.52 14.65
CA PRO A 385 -26.34 -31.60 13.69
C PRO A 385 -25.21 -32.52 14.13
N SER A 386 -25.26 -33.78 13.69
CA SER A 386 -24.25 -34.79 14.05
C SER A 386 -22.81 -34.39 13.70
N ILE A 387 -22.63 -33.59 12.63
CA ILE A 387 -21.32 -33.09 12.22
C ILE A 387 -20.70 -32.09 13.21
N TYR A 388 -21.51 -31.35 13.96
CA TYR A 388 -21.05 -30.39 14.94
C TYR A 388 -20.86 -31.03 16.31
N THR A 389 -21.67 -32.05 16.66
CA THR A 389 -21.43 -32.83 17.88
C THR A 389 -20.07 -33.53 17.84
N THR A 390 -19.68 -34.07 16.67
CA THR A 390 -18.34 -34.66 16.51
C THR A 390 -17.20 -33.66 16.71
N LEU A 391 -17.39 -32.38 16.35
CA LEU A 391 -16.37 -31.35 16.57
C LEU A 391 -16.25 -31.00 18.06
N ILE A 392 -17.38 -30.93 18.76
CA ILE A 392 -17.41 -30.61 20.20
C ILE A 392 -16.82 -31.76 21.02
N GLU A 393 -17.20 -33.01 20.71
CA GLU A 393 -16.73 -34.21 21.42
C GLU A 393 -15.23 -34.49 21.23
N HIS A 394 -14.65 -34.10 20.09
CA HIS A 394 -13.21 -34.24 19.84
C HIS A 394 -12.37 -33.34 20.77
N GLY A 395 -12.94 -32.23 21.27
CA GLY A 395 -12.25 -31.30 22.14
C GLY A 395 -11.34 -30.33 21.38
N LYS A 396 -10.03 -30.31 21.73
CA LYS A 396 -9.07 -29.35 21.17
C LYS A 396 -8.37 -29.96 19.95
N PHE A 397 -8.71 -29.45 18.77
CA PHE A 397 -7.99 -29.71 17.52
C PHE A 397 -6.67 -28.95 17.48
N SER A 398 -5.68 -29.54 16.82
CA SER A 398 -4.40 -28.91 16.51
C SER A 398 -4.14 -28.98 15.01
N SER A 399 -3.61 -27.91 14.44
CA SER A 399 -3.25 -27.82 13.02
C SER A 399 -1.88 -27.17 12.89
N HIS A 400 -0.95 -27.90 12.28
CA HIS A 400 0.39 -27.41 12.01
C HIS A 400 0.55 -27.30 10.50
N SER A 401 0.76 -26.09 9.98
CA SER A 401 0.82 -25.86 8.55
C SER A 401 2.00 -24.98 8.13
N ILE A 402 2.53 -25.27 6.94
CA ILE A 402 3.48 -24.40 6.23
C ILE A 402 2.75 -23.81 5.04
N SER A 403 2.80 -22.50 4.91
CA SER A 403 2.20 -21.75 3.80
C SER A 403 3.29 -21.03 3.03
N GLN A 404 3.27 -21.12 1.71
CA GLN A 404 4.04 -20.27 0.80
C GLN A 404 3.06 -19.39 0.03
N SER A 405 3.32 -18.08 -0.03
CA SER A 405 2.51 -17.15 -0.82
C SER A 405 3.39 -16.31 -1.73
N ILE A 406 3.03 -16.20 -3.00
CA ILE A 406 3.68 -15.34 -3.99
C ILE A 406 2.71 -14.22 -4.36
N ILE A 407 3.18 -12.99 -4.25
CA ILE A 407 2.41 -11.79 -4.58
C ILE A 407 3.11 -11.08 -5.74
N TYR A 408 2.35 -10.81 -6.80
CA TYR A 408 2.75 -9.93 -7.90
C TYR A 408 1.88 -8.67 -7.85
N ASN A 409 2.49 -7.51 -7.62
CA ASN A 409 1.80 -6.24 -7.48
C ASN A 409 2.41 -5.18 -8.40
N THR A 410 1.56 -4.63 -9.27
CA THR A 410 1.89 -3.53 -10.20
C THR A 410 0.86 -2.40 -10.13
N LEU A 411 0.05 -2.36 -9.07
CA LEU A 411 -0.97 -1.34 -8.89
C LEU A 411 -0.33 0.04 -8.77
N ASP A 412 -0.91 1.03 -9.45
CA ASP A 412 -0.48 2.41 -9.40
C ASP A 412 -0.77 3.09 -8.05
N ASN A 413 -1.89 2.71 -7.43
CA ASN A 413 -2.29 3.18 -6.12
C ASN A 413 -2.92 2.02 -5.32
N PRO A 414 -2.49 1.75 -4.08
CA PRO A 414 -3.01 0.63 -3.30
C PRO A 414 -4.43 0.85 -2.75
N ILE A 415 -4.90 2.10 -2.64
CA ILE A 415 -6.20 2.46 -2.05
C ILE A 415 -7.26 2.62 -3.14
N VAL A 416 -6.94 3.35 -4.20
CA VAL A 416 -7.83 3.55 -5.36
C VAL A 416 -7.08 3.19 -6.64
N PRO A 417 -6.91 1.88 -6.94
CA PRO A 417 -6.17 1.45 -8.11
C PRO A 417 -6.89 1.87 -9.39
N ARG A 418 -6.16 2.51 -10.32
CA ARG A 418 -6.67 2.86 -11.66
C ARG A 418 -6.04 2.00 -12.74
N LYS A 419 -4.82 1.50 -12.51
CA LYS A 419 -4.07 0.69 -13.48
C LYS A 419 -3.25 -0.38 -12.75
N GLY A 420 -3.04 -1.49 -13.44
CA GLY A 420 -2.13 -2.55 -13.01
C GLY A 420 -2.86 -3.80 -12.54
N MET A 421 -2.09 -4.73 -11.98
CA MET A 421 -2.58 -6.03 -11.55
C MET A 421 -2.02 -6.40 -10.18
N LEU A 422 -2.85 -7.07 -9.39
CA LEU A 422 -2.48 -7.73 -8.14
C LEU A 422 -2.82 -9.20 -8.26
N ILE A 423 -1.82 -10.07 -8.25
CA ILE A 423 -1.98 -11.54 -8.19
C ILE A 423 -1.43 -12.02 -6.85
N SER A 424 -2.18 -12.85 -6.14
CA SER A 424 -1.75 -13.56 -4.95
C SER A 424 -2.03 -15.04 -5.12
N SER A 425 -0.99 -15.87 -5.07
CA SER A 425 -1.13 -17.33 -5.10
C SER A 425 -0.49 -17.92 -3.86
N SER A 426 -1.23 -18.76 -3.15
CA SER A 426 -0.79 -19.44 -1.93
C SER A 426 -0.87 -20.95 -2.07
N TYR A 427 0.08 -21.62 -1.43
CA TYR A 427 0.11 -23.05 -1.25
C TYR A 427 0.33 -23.36 0.23
N ASP A 428 -0.64 -24.01 0.85
CA ASP A 428 -0.59 -24.41 2.25
C ASP A 428 -0.52 -25.93 2.32
N TYR A 429 0.35 -26.43 3.18
CA TYR A 429 0.46 -27.84 3.49
C TYR A 429 0.34 -28.04 5.01
N ALA A 430 -0.65 -28.84 5.40
CA ALA A 430 -0.84 -29.33 6.76
C ALA A 430 -0.62 -30.85 6.77
N GLY A 431 0.12 -31.36 7.74
CA GLY A 431 0.42 -32.80 7.81
C GLY A 431 1.66 -33.18 8.63
N PHE A 432 2.39 -32.21 9.17
CA PHE A 432 3.55 -32.45 10.04
C PHE A 432 3.17 -32.68 11.51
N GLY A 433 1.88 -32.62 11.84
CA GLY A 433 1.35 -32.79 13.18
C GLY A 433 -0.08 -32.29 13.30
N GLY A 434 -0.80 -32.80 14.30
CA GLY A 434 -2.19 -32.46 14.58
C GLY A 434 -3.22 -33.18 13.70
N ASP A 435 -4.45 -32.67 13.76
CA ASP A 435 -5.67 -33.27 13.20
C ASP A 435 -5.92 -32.91 11.72
N SER A 436 -5.18 -31.91 11.20
CA SER A 436 -5.37 -31.36 9.85
C SER A 436 -4.32 -31.90 8.88
N GLN A 437 -4.76 -32.52 7.78
CA GLN A 437 -3.89 -33.12 6.77
C GLN A 437 -4.38 -32.80 5.35
N TYR A 438 -3.78 -31.79 4.72
CA TYR A 438 -4.21 -31.32 3.41
C TYR A 438 -3.11 -30.58 2.64
N HIS A 439 -3.32 -30.50 1.33
CA HIS A 439 -2.71 -29.53 0.44
C HIS A 439 -3.78 -28.54 0.00
N ARG A 440 -3.54 -27.24 0.17
CA ARG A 440 -4.49 -26.19 -0.22
C ARG A 440 -3.80 -25.22 -1.16
N ILE A 441 -4.39 -25.02 -2.32
CA ILE A 441 -3.97 -24.01 -3.30
C ILE A 441 -5.02 -22.92 -3.33
N GLY A 442 -4.61 -21.67 -3.16
CA GLY A 442 -5.43 -20.49 -3.36
C GLY A 442 -4.80 -19.59 -4.42
N SER A 443 -5.59 -19.01 -5.31
CA SER A 443 -5.12 -17.98 -6.23
C SER A 443 -6.17 -16.92 -6.43
N ARG A 444 -5.74 -15.66 -6.43
CA ARG A 444 -6.57 -14.48 -6.65
C ARG A 444 -5.84 -13.58 -7.61
N ALA A 445 -6.53 -13.02 -8.60
CA ALA A 445 -6.05 -11.82 -9.26
C ALA A 445 -7.10 -10.75 -9.39
N SER A 446 -6.63 -9.51 -9.39
CA SER A 446 -7.38 -8.32 -9.69
C SER A 446 -6.63 -7.52 -10.73
N TYR A 447 -7.28 -7.20 -11.84
CA TYR A 447 -6.77 -6.36 -12.91
C TYR A 447 -7.60 -5.07 -12.98
N PHE A 448 -6.93 -3.93 -13.05
CA PHE A 448 -7.54 -2.61 -13.11
C PHE A 448 -7.10 -1.87 -14.37
N TYR A 449 -8.06 -1.20 -15.00
CA TYR A 449 -7.82 -0.42 -16.20
C TYR A 449 -8.68 0.85 -16.21
N LEU A 450 -8.03 1.98 -16.46
CA LEU A 450 -8.67 3.29 -16.55
C LEU A 450 -9.39 3.41 -17.90
N LEU A 451 -10.73 3.37 -17.87
CA LEU A 451 -11.59 3.45 -19.06
C LEU A 451 -11.76 4.89 -19.54
N SER A 452 -11.84 5.85 -18.60
CA SER A 452 -11.91 7.28 -18.89
C SER A 452 -11.13 8.05 -17.83
N ASP A 453 -10.18 8.88 -18.24
CA ASP A 453 -9.30 9.62 -17.33
C ASP A 453 -9.93 10.92 -16.79
N ASP A 454 -10.67 11.66 -17.62
CA ASP A 454 -11.37 12.87 -17.18
C ASP A 454 -12.49 12.52 -16.19
N SER A 455 -13.34 11.57 -16.56
CA SER A 455 -14.43 11.08 -15.70
C SER A 455 -13.95 10.12 -14.62
N ASP A 456 -12.67 9.70 -14.66
CA ASP A 456 -12.04 8.76 -13.73
C ASP A 456 -12.83 7.45 -13.55
N ILE A 457 -13.27 6.87 -14.66
CA ILE A 457 -14.01 5.61 -14.68
C ILE A 457 -13.00 4.47 -14.79
N VAL A 458 -13.06 3.51 -13.88
CA VAL A 458 -12.12 2.39 -13.79
C VAL A 458 -12.86 1.07 -13.95
N GLY A 459 -12.47 0.29 -14.96
CA GLY A 459 -12.89 -1.10 -15.12
C GLY A 459 -11.99 -2.01 -14.28
N SER A 460 -12.57 -3.06 -13.72
CA SER A 460 -11.85 -4.08 -12.97
C SER A 460 -12.37 -5.48 -13.26
N LEU A 461 -11.43 -6.42 -13.36
CA LEU A 461 -11.70 -7.86 -13.46
C LEU A 461 -11.06 -8.54 -12.27
N ARG A 462 -11.79 -9.42 -11.61
CA ARG A 462 -11.29 -10.20 -10.48
C ARG A 462 -11.56 -11.68 -10.72
N PHE A 463 -10.57 -12.51 -10.48
CA PHE A 463 -10.72 -13.96 -10.45
C PHE A 463 -10.28 -14.50 -9.09
N GLY A 464 -10.93 -15.56 -8.65
CA GLY A 464 -10.51 -16.34 -7.49
C GLY A 464 -10.66 -17.83 -7.76
N TYR A 465 -9.67 -18.62 -7.35
CA TYR A 465 -9.68 -20.07 -7.42
C TYR A 465 -9.11 -20.64 -6.12
N GLY A 466 -9.70 -21.73 -5.64
CA GLY A 466 -9.25 -22.44 -4.45
C GLY A 466 -9.49 -23.93 -4.58
N CYS A 467 -8.53 -24.75 -4.16
CA CYS A 467 -8.67 -26.20 -4.10
C CYS A 467 -8.00 -26.75 -2.84
N VAL A 468 -8.73 -27.56 -2.08
CA VAL A 468 -8.19 -28.36 -0.96
C VAL A 468 -8.19 -29.82 -1.35
N ILE A 469 -7.01 -30.42 -1.34
CA ILE A 469 -6.76 -31.82 -1.62
C ILE A 469 -6.38 -32.46 -0.28
N PRO A 470 -7.27 -33.27 0.34
CA PRO A 470 -6.93 -33.92 1.60
C PRO A 470 -5.90 -35.02 1.36
N SER A 471 -4.93 -35.12 2.27
CA SER A 471 -3.89 -36.17 2.21
C SER A 471 -4.38 -37.50 2.78
N ASN A 472 -5.47 -37.47 3.55
CA ASN A 472 -6.14 -38.63 4.13
C ASN A 472 -7.66 -38.58 3.86
N LYS A 473 -8.42 -39.50 4.45
CA LYS A 473 -9.90 -39.52 4.31
C LYS A 473 -10.64 -38.52 5.21
N ASN A 474 -9.94 -37.88 6.14
CA ASN A 474 -10.51 -37.03 7.18
C ASN A 474 -10.13 -35.55 6.95
N LEU A 475 -10.81 -34.91 6.01
CA LEU A 475 -10.72 -33.46 5.85
C LEU A 475 -11.59 -32.76 6.90
N GLN A 476 -10.98 -31.95 7.76
CA GLN A 476 -11.72 -31.25 8.81
C GLN A 476 -12.62 -30.18 8.19
N LEU A 477 -13.75 -29.90 8.85
CA LEU A 477 -14.73 -28.92 8.37
C LEU A 477 -14.11 -27.51 8.23
N PHE A 478 -13.27 -27.13 9.19
CA PHE A 478 -12.61 -25.83 9.26
C PHE A 478 -11.42 -25.67 8.30
N ASP A 479 -10.99 -26.75 7.65
CA ASP A 479 -9.95 -26.72 6.61
C ASP A 479 -10.51 -26.40 5.22
N GLN A 480 -11.83 -26.59 5.04
CA GLN A 480 -12.53 -26.39 3.77
C GLN A 480 -12.75 -24.92 3.46
N PHE A 481 -12.93 -24.60 2.18
CA PHE A 481 -13.30 -23.24 1.78
C PHE A 481 -14.74 -22.95 2.18
N SER A 482 -14.95 -21.76 2.74
CA SER A 482 -16.27 -21.15 2.91
C SER A 482 -16.30 -19.83 2.16
N VAL A 483 -17.42 -19.54 1.50
CA VAL A 483 -17.60 -18.27 0.80
C VAL A 483 -18.13 -17.24 1.80
N SER A 484 -17.29 -16.27 2.14
CA SER A 484 -17.70 -15.07 2.85
C SER A 484 -18.24 -14.02 1.85
N SER A 485 -19.29 -13.33 2.27
CA SER A 485 -20.04 -12.32 1.52
C SER A 485 -19.20 -11.14 1.00
N ASN A 486 -17.99 -10.93 1.56
CA ASN A 486 -17.27 -9.67 1.39
C ASN A 486 -16.21 -9.63 0.27
N TYR A 487 -15.89 -10.74 -0.41
CA TYR A 487 -14.84 -10.71 -1.44
C TYR A 487 -15.20 -11.27 -2.82
N TYR A 488 -16.27 -12.06 -2.95
CA TYR A 488 -16.37 -12.96 -4.11
C TYR A 488 -17.71 -13.03 -4.79
N LEU A 489 -18.80 -12.80 -4.06
CA LEU A 489 -20.14 -12.89 -4.61
C LEU A 489 -21.07 -11.98 -3.81
N ARG A 490 -21.28 -10.76 -4.31
CA ARG A 490 -22.20 -9.80 -3.68
C ARG A 490 -23.66 -10.25 -3.92
N GLY A 491 -24.52 -9.98 -2.95
CA GLY A 491 -25.96 -10.31 -2.99
C GLY A 491 -26.34 -11.63 -2.32
N PHE A 492 -25.36 -12.42 -1.85
CA PHE A 492 -25.59 -13.66 -1.10
C PHE A 492 -25.21 -13.49 0.38
N ALA A 493 -25.94 -14.16 1.27
CA ALA A 493 -25.63 -14.17 2.70
C ALA A 493 -24.27 -14.85 2.98
N TYR A 494 -23.69 -14.58 4.16
CA TYR A 494 -22.53 -15.33 4.64
C TYR A 494 -22.78 -16.85 4.62
N LYS A 495 -21.81 -17.62 4.10
CA LYS A 495 -21.97 -19.06 3.83
C LYS A 495 -23.23 -19.37 3.00
N GLY A 496 -23.61 -18.45 2.10
CA GLY A 496 -24.84 -18.49 1.30
C GLY A 496 -24.82 -19.52 0.18
N ILE A 497 -23.65 -19.83 -0.38
CA ILE A 497 -23.47 -20.80 -1.45
C ILE A 497 -22.63 -22.02 -1.02
N GLY A 498 -22.81 -23.13 -1.74
CA GLY A 498 -22.07 -24.37 -1.56
C GLY A 498 -22.79 -25.45 -0.76
N PRO A 499 -22.09 -26.53 -0.40
CA PRO A 499 -22.67 -27.74 0.17
C PRO A 499 -23.28 -27.50 1.56
N ARG A 500 -24.45 -28.11 1.79
CA ARG A 500 -25.23 -27.98 3.03
C ARG A 500 -25.73 -29.32 3.55
N VAL A 501 -25.85 -29.38 4.87
CA VAL A 501 -26.52 -30.46 5.60
C VAL A 501 -27.92 -30.00 5.99
N ASP A 502 -28.91 -30.83 5.70
CA ASP A 502 -30.33 -30.61 6.00
C ASP A 502 -30.86 -29.23 5.54
N LYS A 503 -30.35 -28.74 4.40
CA LYS A 503 -30.64 -27.41 3.82
C LYS A 503 -30.27 -26.20 4.66
N LYS A 504 -29.86 -26.37 5.92
CA LYS A 504 -29.64 -25.29 6.88
C LYS A 504 -28.15 -25.02 7.09
N TYR A 505 -27.35 -26.04 7.33
CA TYR A 505 -25.98 -25.88 7.83
C TYR A 505 -24.98 -25.95 6.69
N ALA A 506 -24.30 -24.83 6.41
CA ALA A 506 -23.26 -24.78 5.40
C ALA A 506 -21.97 -25.44 5.92
N ILE A 507 -21.44 -26.38 5.14
CA ILE A 507 -20.31 -27.23 5.54
C ILE A 507 -19.03 -26.97 4.73
N GLY A 508 -19.04 -25.95 3.87
CA GLY A 508 -17.89 -25.62 3.03
C GLY A 508 -17.69 -26.59 1.86
N GLY A 509 -16.72 -26.30 1.01
CA GLY A 509 -16.37 -27.09 -0.17
C GLY A 509 -14.87 -27.19 -0.38
N LYS A 510 -14.46 -28.20 -1.15
CA LYS A 510 -13.05 -28.41 -1.50
C LYS A 510 -12.60 -27.50 -2.63
N ILE A 511 -13.47 -27.26 -3.60
CA ILE A 511 -13.15 -26.46 -4.79
C ILE A 511 -14.01 -25.21 -4.78
N TYR A 512 -13.34 -24.09 -5.00
CA TYR A 512 -13.92 -22.77 -5.04
C TYR A 512 -13.47 -22.07 -6.32
N SER A 513 -14.39 -21.38 -7.00
CA SER A 513 -14.06 -20.53 -8.15
C SER A 513 -14.97 -19.32 -8.20
N SER A 514 -14.43 -18.17 -8.61
CA SER A 514 -15.17 -16.92 -8.77
C SER A 514 -14.62 -16.07 -9.91
N ALA A 515 -15.52 -15.32 -10.52
CA ALA A 515 -15.20 -14.27 -11.47
C ALA A 515 -16.09 -13.05 -11.19
N SER A 516 -15.51 -11.86 -11.29
CA SER A 516 -16.22 -10.60 -11.13
C SER A 516 -15.74 -9.59 -12.16
N ALA A 517 -16.68 -8.90 -12.78
CA ALA A 517 -16.42 -7.75 -13.62
C ALA A 517 -17.13 -6.54 -13.02
N ALA A 518 -16.41 -5.44 -12.82
CA ALA A 518 -16.98 -4.23 -12.24
C ALA A 518 -16.46 -2.96 -12.92
N VAL A 519 -17.31 -1.96 -13.02
CA VAL A 519 -16.98 -0.61 -13.47
C VAL A 519 -17.26 0.34 -12.32
N SER A 520 -16.21 1.00 -11.81
CA SER A 520 -16.30 1.99 -10.74
C SER A 520 -16.20 3.41 -11.28
N PHE A 521 -16.96 4.32 -10.69
CA PHE A 521 -17.05 5.72 -11.10
C PHE A 521 -17.20 6.62 -9.87
N PRO A 522 -16.76 7.89 -9.94
CA PRO A 522 -17.01 8.84 -8.85
C PRO A 522 -18.52 9.09 -8.69
N MET A 523 -19.00 9.08 -7.45
CA MET A 523 -20.42 9.33 -7.16
C MET A 523 -20.80 10.77 -7.57
N PRO A 524 -21.84 10.97 -8.42
CA PRO A 524 -22.32 12.31 -8.70
C PRO A 524 -22.83 12.95 -7.39
N LEU A 525 -22.50 14.23 -7.16
CA LEU A 525 -22.89 15.02 -5.98
C LEU A 525 -22.21 14.69 -4.65
N VAL A 526 -21.46 13.58 -4.55
CA VAL A 526 -20.66 13.29 -3.34
C VAL A 526 -19.24 13.81 -3.55
N PRO A 527 -18.74 14.72 -2.68
CA PRO A 527 -17.36 15.17 -2.78
C PRO A 527 -16.41 13.98 -2.62
N GLU A 528 -15.42 13.86 -3.49
CA GLU A 528 -14.52 12.69 -3.52
C GLU A 528 -13.74 12.49 -2.21
N ARG A 529 -13.65 13.53 -1.34
CA ARG A 529 -13.10 13.44 0.01
C ARG A 529 -13.76 12.38 0.91
N ALA A 530 -14.99 11.98 0.59
CA ALA A 530 -15.65 10.90 1.30
C ALA A 530 -15.01 9.52 0.97
N GLY A 531 -14.12 9.45 -0.03
CA GLY A 531 -13.55 8.20 -0.54
C GLY A 531 -14.60 7.31 -1.21
N LEU A 532 -15.80 7.83 -1.48
CA LEU A 532 -16.93 7.06 -1.97
C LEU A 532 -16.94 7.03 -3.51
N ARG A 533 -17.06 5.82 -4.06
CA ARG A 533 -17.23 5.57 -5.48
C ARG A 533 -18.45 4.68 -5.70
N GLY A 534 -19.17 4.93 -6.77
CA GLY A 534 -20.20 4.03 -7.26
C GLY A 534 -19.56 2.90 -8.04
N ALA A 535 -20.19 1.73 -8.08
CA ALA A 535 -19.76 0.64 -8.93
C ALA A 535 -20.95 -0.16 -9.46
N PHE A 536 -20.92 -0.48 -10.75
CA PHE A 536 -21.75 -1.53 -11.34
C PHE A 536 -20.91 -2.79 -11.44
N PHE A 537 -21.49 -3.94 -11.15
CA PHE A 537 -20.76 -5.20 -11.16
C PHE A 537 -21.64 -6.38 -11.54
N VAL A 538 -20.97 -7.42 -12.03
CA VAL A 538 -21.52 -8.76 -12.25
C VAL A 538 -20.53 -9.74 -11.62
N ASP A 539 -21.03 -10.53 -10.67
CA ASP A 539 -20.24 -11.53 -9.95
C ASP A 539 -20.82 -12.91 -10.24
N SER A 540 -19.97 -13.93 -10.31
CA SER A 540 -20.38 -15.32 -10.33
C SER A 540 -19.38 -16.17 -9.56
N ALA A 541 -19.88 -17.14 -8.79
CA ALA A 541 -19.03 -18.05 -8.04
C ALA A 541 -19.64 -19.43 -7.86
N THR A 542 -18.78 -20.41 -7.59
CA THR A 542 -19.17 -21.78 -7.24
C THR A 542 -18.29 -22.31 -6.11
N LEU A 543 -18.88 -23.15 -5.26
CA LEU A 543 -18.22 -23.83 -4.16
C LEU A 543 -18.81 -25.24 -4.08
N TYR A 544 -17.99 -26.29 -4.24
CA TYR A 544 -18.49 -27.65 -4.36
C TYR A 544 -17.46 -28.71 -3.90
N ALA A 545 -17.80 -29.98 -4.10
CA ALA A 545 -16.97 -31.16 -3.84
C ALA A 545 -16.67 -31.48 -2.36
N ASN A 546 -17.65 -31.36 -1.48
CA ASN A 546 -17.59 -31.86 -0.11
C ASN A 546 -17.82 -33.41 -0.06
N HIS A 547 -17.06 -34.10 0.78
CA HIS A 547 -17.10 -35.56 0.93
C HIS A 547 -17.21 -35.98 2.41
N VAL A 548 -17.83 -35.14 3.25
CA VAL A 548 -18.03 -35.50 4.67
C VAL A 548 -18.96 -36.70 4.77
N ALA A 549 -18.60 -37.65 5.64
CA ALA A 549 -19.45 -38.76 6.02
C ALA A 549 -20.63 -38.21 6.85
N LEU A 550 -21.78 -38.06 6.20
CA LEU A 550 -23.03 -37.73 6.88
C LEU A 550 -23.67 -39.04 7.33
N GLY A 551 -23.93 -39.19 8.63
CA GLY A 551 -24.60 -40.37 9.17
C GLY A 551 -26.03 -40.50 8.62
N ALA A 552 -27.01 -39.93 9.32
CA ALA A 552 -28.41 -39.90 8.88
C ALA A 552 -28.79 -38.63 8.08
N ASP A 553 -27.90 -37.64 8.03
CA ASP A 553 -28.19 -36.31 7.49
C ASP A 553 -28.02 -36.26 5.95
N LYS A 554 -28.76 -35.39 5.27
CA LYS A 554 -28.73 -35.30 3.79
C LYS A 554 -27.78 -34.20 3.30
N LEU A 555 -26.90 -34.54 2.35
CA LEU A 555 -26.05 -33.60 1.63
C LEU A 555 -26.79 -32.99 0.44
N GLU A 556 -26.81 -31.68 0.33
CA GLU A 556 -27.37 -30.96 -0.82
C GLU A 556 -26.41 -29.87 -1.33
N GLY A 557 -26.49 -29.54 -2.63
CA GLY A 557 -25.69 -28.46 -3.22
C GLY A 557 -24.20 -28.78 -3.39
N ASN A 558 -23.87 -30.05 -3.63
CA ASN A 558 -22.50 -30.53 -3.84
C ASN A 558 -22.05 -30.52 -5.31
N ASP A 559 -22.88 -29.98 -6.19
CA ASP A 559 -22.70 -29.88 -7.64
C ASP A 559 -21.87 -28.66 -8.04
N SER A 560 -21.17 -28.74 -9.17
CA SER A 560 -20.29 -27.68 -9.68
C SER A 560 -21.03 -26.53 -10.39
N PHE A 561 -22.31 -26.32 -10.07
CA PHE A 561 -23.13 -25.31 -10.74
C PHE A 561 -22.67 -23.90 -10.31
N TRP A 562 -22.54 -23.01 -11.29
CA TRP A 562 -22.17 -21.61 -11.06
C TRP A 562 -23.40 -20.82 -10.60
N ARG A 563 -23.22 -20.02 -9.56
CA ARG A 563 -24.28 -19.16 -9.00
C ARG A 563 -23.95 -17.69 -9.19
#